data_AF-A0A521HQQ6-F1
#
_entry.id   AF-A0A521HQQ6-F1
#
_cell.length_a   1.000
_cell.length_b   1.000
_cell.length_c   1.000
_cell.angle_alpha   90.00
_cell.angle_beta   90.00
_cell.angle_gamma   90.00
#
_symmetry.space_group_name_H-M   'P 1'
#
loop_
_entity.id
_entity.type
_entity.pdbx_description
1 polymer ?
#
loop_
_entity_poly.entity_id
_entity_poly.type
_entity_poly.pdbx_seq_one_letter_code
_entity_poly.pdbx_strand_id
1 'polypeptide(L)'
;MQVNASARSRAVRQRACLRPTSEPSSSGNPDIARHPGIAMRCPGPVTLASAHGSNSTGDKRGLGGCTAPVYPAADAVSPYWYQPPQSRNRTGAIARICLHPRAGEDEDTHLSVAWYSLPSRVKEGIMRRSLLYRSMVAGVLVCCGMGCLEVHAQPEPGQYRVYPLPIASPDHGTRALLTGPADFDASPFGWHDTNGASGAEFTILRGNNAWVYVDADANNTPDGPGPDGGSTLQFDYLASPYTLPPTSQEAALATNAFYLVNSFHDILWQHGFQEVDGNFQENNYGRGGTGGDPVQVEILDGATTNNANGSTAPTDGSQARIQLGIWTAANPDRGASYAADVVAFAYMQAVQTRLLGSGCGGNVDSPRIGNLDFFAALVSNDFTATTPATPHGLGTFLLNQPVTGTGARTYPYSVDLAINPSTYLDSSSSSVYGMGLIYASALWDLAWSLVGQIGASDDLLTGNGGENVSLRLLVLALKIQPCNAGLLDGRDAFLEADNNLYQGQYTCNIWNAFARRGMGLSAEQGSTSSTADNVAAFDVPASCSDTIFADGFDVLP
;
A
#
# COMPACT_ATOMS: atom_id res chain seq x y z
N MET A 1 -32.57 -29.14 35.30
CA MET A 1 -33.03 -28.87 36.68
C MET A 1 -33.50 -27.42 36.75
N GLN A 2 -34.69 -27.20 37.29
CA GLN A 2 -35.49 -25.97 37.25
C GLN A 2 -34.96 -24.85 38.15
N VAL A 3 -35.19 -23.59 37.75
CA VAL A 3 -35.66 -22.51 38.65
C VAL A 3 -36.69 -21.63 37.91
N ASN A 4 -37.88 -21.48 38.52
CA ASN A 4 -39.05 -20.65 38.15
C ASN A 4 -38.73 -19.13 38.27
N ALA A 5 -39.15 -18.21 37.40
CA ALA A 5 -40.47 -17.77 36.89
C ALA A 5 -41.10 -16.57 37.65
N SER A 6 -41.44 -15.50 36.90
CA SER A 6 -42.51 -14.51 37.16
C SER A 6 -42.46 -13.42 36.05
N ALA A 7 -43.18 -13.54 34.92
CA ALA A 7 -44.59 -13.21 34.67
C ALA A 7 -44.90 -11.71 34.45
N ARG A 8 -45.26 -11.33 33.21
CA ARG A 8 -46.17 -10.21 32.88
C ARG A 8 -47.03 -10.55 31.64
N SER A 9 -48.27 -10.09 31.69
CA SER A 9 -49.45 -10.48 30.89
C SER A 9 -49.59 -9.73 29.56
N ARG A 10 -50.36 -10.35 28.65
CA ARG A 10 -50.72 -9.96 27.28
C ARG A 10 -52.04 -9.15 27.17
N ALA A 11 -52.13 -8.31 26.13
CA ALA A 11 -53.22 -8.19 25.13
C ALA A 11 -52.71 -7.20 24.04
N VAL A 12 -52.53 -7.44 22.73
CA VAL A 12 -53.22 -8.07 21.57
C VAL A 12 -54.27 -7.19 20.85
N ARG A 13 -53.82 -6.62 19.71
CA ARG A 13 -54.41 -6.41 18.33
C ARG A 13 -55.77 -5.68 18.17
N GLN A 14 -56.11 -4.95 17.09
CA GLN A 14 -55.96 -5.11 15.62
C GLN A 14 -56.01 -3.72 14.90
N ARG A 15 -55.17 -3.42 13.86
CA ARG A 15 -55.38 -3.44 12.38
C ARG A 15 -56.67 -2.79 11.80
N ALA A 16 -56.51 -1.81 10.89
CA ALA A 16 -56.91 -1.86 9.45
C ALA A 16 -56.70 -0.52 8.70
N CYS A 17 -56.57 -0.62 7.36
CA CYS A 17 -56.12 0.38 6.37
C CYS A 17 -57.22 1.32 5.81
N LEU A 18 -56.84 2.39 5.08
CA LEU A 18 -57.25 2.75 3.69
C LEU A 18 -56.73 4.16 3.24
N ARG A 19 -56.21 4.25 2.00
CA ARG A 19 -56.01 5.45 1.11
C ARG A 19 -57.25 5.57 0.16
N PRO A 20 -57.46 6.53 -0.80
CA PRO A 20 -56.51 7.41 -1.56
C PRO A 20 -57.06 8.83 -2.01
N THR A 21 -56.40 9.43 -3.03
CA THR A 21 -56.75 10.55 -3.97
C THR A 21 -56.09 11.92 -3.65
N SER A 22 -55.57 12.76 -4.58
CA SER A 22 -55.42 12.79 -6.06
C SER A 22 -54.50 13.97 -6.46
N GLU A 23 -53.79 13.87 -7.59
CA GLU A 23 -53.07 14.93 -8.34
C GLU A 23 -54.05 15.87 -9.11
N PRO A 24 -53.66 17.06 -9.63
CA PRO A 24 -53.10 17.14 -10.99
C PRO A 24 -52.06 18.27 -11.29
N SER A 25 -51.55 18.16 -12.52
CA SER A 25 -50.38 18.71 -13.24
C SER A 25 -50.47 20.10 -13.92
N SER A 26 -49.31 20.52 -14.47
CA SER A 26 -49.06 21.35 -15.70
C SER A 26 -48.95 22.87 -15.51
N SER A 27 -48.19 23.70 -16.26
CA SER A 27 -47.27 23.61 -17.41
C SER A 27 -46.68 25.03 -17.67
N GLY A 28 -45.60 25.16 -18.47
CA GLY A 28 -45.40 26.37 -19.32
C GLY A 28 -43.99 26.97 -19.44
N ASN A 29 -43.28 26.66 -20.54
CA ASN A 29 -42.28 27.50 -21.22
C ASN A 29 -43.03 28.34 -22.31
N PRO A 30 -42.56 29.53 -22.75
CA PRO A 30 -41.84 29.61 -24.04
C PRO A 30 -40.79 30.76 -24.23
N ASP A 31 -39.61 30.40 -24.73
CA ASP A 31 -38.95 30.76 -26.00
C ASP A 31 -38.70 32.20 -26.58
N ILE A 32 -37.43 32.38 -27.00
CA ILE A 32 -36.82 33.09 -28.17
C ILE A 32 -36.40 34.58 -28.05
N ALA A 33 -35.08 34.89 -28.17
CA ALA A 33 -34.44 35.43 -29.42
C ALA A 33 -32.96 35.90 -29.29
N ARG A 34 -32.16 35.55 -30.33
CA ARG A 34 -30.98 36.22 -30.97
C ARG A 34 -29.51 35.92 -30.58
N HIS A 35 -28.86 35.23 -31.53
CA HIS A 35 -27.44 35.17 -31.93
C HIS A 35 -26.88 36.52 -32.49
N PRO A 36 -25.57 36.73 -32.78
CA PRO A 36 -24.68 35.81 -33.55
C PRO A 36 -23.13 35.82 -33.35
N GLY A 37 -22.49 34.83 -34.02
CA GLY A 37 -21.08 34.80 -34.47
C GLY A 37 -20.09 34.06 -33.54
N ILE A 38 -19.17 33.18 -33.95
CA ILE A 38 -18.51 32.89 -35.24
C ILE A 38 -18.00 31.42 -35.25
N ALA A 39 -17.89 30.85 -36.45
CA ALA A 39 -17.44 29.50 -36.86
C ALA A 39 -15.99 29.12 -36.46
N MET A 40 -15.57 27.84 -36.42
CA MET A 40 -15.19 27.04 -37.59
C MET A 40 -15.15 25.52 -37.32
N ARG A 41 -15.35 24.77 -38.41
CA ARG A 41 -15.53 23.32 -38.55
C ARG A 41 -14.23 22.51 -38.53
N CYS A 42 -14.32 21.28 -38.02
CA CYS A 42 -13.52 20.13 -38.47
C CYS A 42 -14.39 19.23 -39.37
N PRO A 43 -13.85 18.59 -40.42
CA PRO A 43 -14.45 17.39 -40.99
C PRO A 43 -13.51 16.19 -40.91
N GLY A 44 -14.06 15.02 -40.60
CA GLY A 44 -13.58 13.74 -41.11
C GLY A 44 -14.72 13.05 -41.87
N PRO A 45 -14.60 11.76 -42.24
CA PRO A 45 -13.46 11.04 -42.78
C PRO A 45 -13.79 10.43 -44.16
N VAL A 46 -12.79 10.00 -44.94
CA VAL A 46 -13.01 9.09 -46.09
C VAL A 46 -11.89 8.05 -46.15
N THR A 47 -12.32 6.79 -46.23
CA THR A 47 -11.57 5.55 -46.45
C THR A 47 -11.12 5.39 -47.90
N LEU A 48 -9.99 4.69 -48.15
CA LEU A 48 -9.85 3.67 -49.21
C LEU A 48 -8.45 3.01 -49.22
N ALA A 49 -8.48 1.68 -49.01
CA ALA A 49 -7.79 0.58 -49.69
C ALA A 49 -6.29 0.62 -50.05
N SER A 50 -5.66 -0.52 -49.71
CA SER A 50 -4.34 -1.02 -50.10
C SER A 50 -4.28 -1.50 -51.56
N ALA A 51 -3.09 -1.42 -52.17
CA ALA A 51 -2.62 -2.36 -53.20
C ALA A 51 -1.09 -2.30 -53.39
N HIS A 52 -0.52 -3.49 -53.60
CA HIS A 52 0.88 -3.87 -53.84
C HIS A 52 1.58 -3.20 -55.04
N GLY A 53 2.92 -3.18 -55.00
CA GLY A 53 3.70 -3.81 -56.07
C GLY A 53 4.87 -3.04 -56.71
N SER A 54 6.09 -3.50 -56.38
CA SER A 54 7.24 -3.75 -57.28
C SER A 54 8.20 -2.62 -57.75
N ASN A 55 9.49 -2.86 -57.42
CA ASN A 55 10.73 -2.75 -58.22
C ASN A 55 10.96 -1.56 -59.16
N SER A 56 12.09 -0.85 -58.99
CA SER A 56 13.33 -1.10 -59.76
C SER A 56 14.38 0.03 -59.65
N THR A 57 15.61 -0.39 -59.36
CA THR A 57 16.92 0.04 -59.92
C THR A 57 17.23 1.51 -60.26
N GLY A 58 18.42 1.96 -59.81
CA GLY A 58 19.45 2.41 -60.76
C GLY A 58 20.04 3.82 -60.64
N ASP A 59 21.18 3.90 -59.95
CA ASP A 59 22.48 4.46 -60.43
C ASP A 59 22.67 5.98 -60.72
N LYS A 60 23.51 6.58 -59.85
CA LYS A 60 24.79 7.30 -60.14
C LYS A 60 24.88 8.74 -60.70
N ARG A 61 25.91 9.41 -60.13
CA ARG A 61 26.71 10.62 -60.51
C ARG A 61 26.22 11.95 -59.91
N GLY A 62 27.06 12.83 -59.32
CA GLY A 62 28.52 12.84 -59.17
C GLY A 62 29.03 14.11 -58.47
N LEU A 63 30.22 13.95 -57.85
CA LEU A 63 31.41 14.81 -57.93
C LEU A 63 31.43 16.24 -57.33
N GLY A 64 32.41 16.46 -56.45
CA GLY A 64 32.96 17.77 -56.08
C GLY A 64 33.83 17.71 -54.82
N GLY A 65 35.12 17.41 -54.96
CA GLY A 65 36.12 17.44 -53.87
C GLY A 65 37.00 18.70 -53.88
N CYS A 66 37.81 18.87 -52.82
CA CYS A 66 39.15 19.50 -52.71
C CYS A 66 39.45 19.83 -51.21
N THR A 67 40.11 18.94 -50.44
CA THR A 67 41.57 18.88 -50.08
C THR A 67 42.07 19.81 -48.95
N ALA A 68 42.30 19.20 -47.76
CA ALA A 68 43.43 19.20 -46.78
C ALA A 68 44.56 20.28 -46.87
N PRO A 69 45.38 20.61 -45.80
CA PRO A 69 46.06 19.60 -44.95
C PRO A 69 46.58 20.00 -43.51
N VAL A 70 47.23 18.99 -42.87
CA VAL A 70 48.37 19.01 -41.91
C VAL A 70 48.12 18.91 -40.39
N TYR A 71 48.62 17.80 -39.81
CA TYR A 71 48.95 17.55 -38.40
C TYR A 71 50.36 18.07 -38.04
N PRO A 72 50.68 18.26 -36.74
CA PRO A 72 51.73 17.38 -36.20
C PRO A 72 51.43 16.81 -34.81
N ALA A 73 52.24 15.79 -34.48
CA ALA A 73 52.17 14.92 -33.30
C ALA A 73 53.11 15.35 -32.16
N ALA A 74 52.88 14.72 -30.99
CA ALA A 74 53.81 14.38 -29.90
C ALA A 74 54.44 15.52 -29.05
N ASP A 75 54.26 15.49 -27.72
CA ASP A 75 55.25 14.93 -26.77
C ASP A 75 54.95 15.28 -25.30
N ALA A 76 55.57 14.48 -24.44
CA ALA A 76 55.47 14.42 -22.97
C ALA A 76 55.86 15.70 -22.20
N VAL A 77 55.48 15.78 -20.90
CA VAL A 77 56.36 16.07 -19.73
C VAL A 77 55.52 16.17 -18.44
N SER A 78 56.07 15.60 -17.37
CA SER A 78 55.54 15.49 -16.00
C SER A 78 55.92 16.73 -15.12
N PRO A 79 55.76 16.70 -13.79
CA PRO A 79 54.96 17.64 -13.00
C PRO A 79 55.76 18.83 -12.40
N TYR A 80 55.12 19.98 -12.18
CA TYR A 80 55.64 20.99 -11.26
C TYR A 80 54.58 21.43 -10.25
N TRP A 81 54.95 21.26 -8.99
CA TRP A 81 54.30 21.82 -7.81
C TRP A 81 54.48 23.34 -7.79
N TYR A 82 53.41 24.09 -7.55
CA TYR A 82 53.47 25.49 -7.14
C TYR A 82 52.59 25.68 -5.90
N GLN A 83 53.20 26.14 -4.81
CA GLN A 83 52.54 26.53 -3.56
C GLN A 83 51.91 27.94 -3.67
N PRO A 84 50.89 28.28 -2.86
CA PRO A 84 49.89 29.30 -3.20
C PRO A 84 50.31 30.71 -2.76
N PRO A 85 49.75 31.79 -3.36
CA PRO A 85 49.73 33.09 -2.72
C PRO A 85 48.54 33.15 -1.76
N GLN A 86 48.83 33.53 -0.51
CA GLN A 86 47.82 33.98 0.43
C GLN A 86 47.13 35.24 -0.10
N SER A 87 45.84 35.14 -0.38
CA SER A 87 44.95 36.31 -0.29
C SER A 87 43.57 35.87 0.19
N ARG A 88 43.13 36.49 1.28
CA ARG A 88 41.78 36.36 1.83
C ARG A 88 40.82 37.04 0.86
N ASN A 89 39.97 36.27 0.18
CA ASN A 89 38.61 36.69 -0.14
C ASN A 89 37.74 35.46 -0.48
N ARG A 90 36.61 35.38 0.22
CA ARG A 90 35.56 34.37 0.02
C ARG A 90 34.87 34.65 -1.31
N THR A 91 34.94 33.73 -2.25
CA THR A 91 33.96 33.54 -3.33
C THR A 91 34.05 32.07 -3.75
N GLY A 92 32.91 31.37 -3.72
CA GLY A 92 32.84 29.94 -4.01
C GLY A 92 33.26 29.62 -5.45
N ALA A 93 34.20 28.70 -5.60
CA ALA A 93 34.55 28.16 -6.91
C ALA A 93 33.48 27.15 -7.35
N ILE A 94 32.77 27.46 -8.44
CA ILE A 94 31.89 26.52 -9.14
C ILE A 94 32.79 25.49 -9.84
N ALA A 95 32.75 24.23 -9.40
CA ALA A 95 33.36 23.14 -10.15
C ALA A 95 32.42 22.74 -11.30
N ARG A 96 32.73 23.14 -12.53
CA ARG A 96 32.13 22.55 -13.73
C ARG A 96 32.83 21.23 -14.02
N ILE A 97 32.15 20.10 -13.80
CA ILE A 97 32.58 18.81 -14.32
C ILE A 97 31.81 18.58 -15.62
N CYS A 98 32.45 18.81 -16.75
CA CYS A 98 31.93 18.39 -18.06
C CYS A 98 32.65 17.10 -18.45
N LEU A 99 31.94 15.98 -18.47
CA LEU A 99 32.42 14.76 -19.12
C LEU A 99 32.09 14.89 -20.61
N HIS A 100 33.12 14.96 -21.45
CA HIS A 100 32.93 14.86 -22.90
C HIS A 100 32.86 13.38 -23.30
N PRO A 101 31.86 12.94 -24.08
CA PRO A 101 31.93 11.64 -24.72
C PRO A 101 33.05 11.66 -25.78
N ARG A 102 33.85 10.60 -25.84
CA ARG A 102 34.73 10.36 -26.99
C ARG A 102 33.86 10.01 -28.18
N ALA A 103 34.15 10.61 -29.34
CA ALA A 103 33.43 10.34 -30.57
C ALA A 103 33.58 8.87 -30.98
N GLY A 104 32.45 8.16 -31.14
CA GLY A 104 32.40 6.86 -31.81
C GLY A 104 31.66 5.71 -31.11
N GLU A 105 30.70 5.95 -30.21
CA GLU A 105 29.86 4.87 -29.65
C GLU A 105 28.37 5.21 -29.86
N ASP A 106 27.64 4.23 -30.41
CA ASP A 106 26.25 4.32 -30.85
C ASP A 106 25.28 4.62 -29.70
N GLU A 107 24.22 5.37 -30.02
CA GLU A 107 23.04 5.58 -29.17
C GLU A 107 22.31 4.26 -28.96
N ASP A 108 22.63 3.55 -27.88
CA ASP A 108 21.73 2.68 -27.10
C ASP A 108 22.55 1.85 -26.10
N THR A 109 22.85 2.43 -24.94
CA THR A 109 23.22 1.63 -23.75
C THR A 109 22.90 2.43 -22.48
N HIS A 110 21.97 1.90 -21.69
CA HIS A 110 21.52 2.46 -20.44
C HIS A 110 22.65 2.58 -19.40
N LEU A 111 22.63 3.67 -18.64
CA LEU A 111 23.50 3.96 -17.49
C LEU A 111 23.37 2.88 -16.40
N SER A 112 24.24 1.88 -16.42
CA SER A 112 24.37 0.93 -15.30
C SER A 112 25.79 0.42 -15.10
N VAL A 113 26.84 1.24 -15.31
CA VAL A 113 28.21 0.87 -14.90
C VAL A 113 29.06 2.11 -14.56
N ALA A 114 29.04 2.59 -13.30
CA ALA A 114 30.05 3.57 -12.84
C ALA A 114 30.24 3.68 -11.30
N TRP A 115 30.10 2.59 -10.53
CA TRP A 115 30.52 2.59 -9.10
C TRP A 115 31.75 1.71 -8.81
N TYR A 116 32.06 0.77 -9.71
CA TYR A 116 33.05 -0.27 -9.46
C TYR A 116 34.49 0.03 -9.94
N SER A 117 34.74 1.16 -10.62
CA SER A 117 36.05 1.43 -11.26
C SER A 117 36.91 2.53 -10.61
N LEU A 118 36.53 3.09 -9.46
CA LEU A 118 37.34 4.12 -8.78
C LEU A 118 38.49 3.53 -7.94
N PRO A 119 39.74 4.02 -8.08
CA PRO A 119 40.87 3.62 -7.22
C PRO A 119 40.62 3.95 -5.74
N SER A 120 41.05 3.05 -4.84
CA SER A 120 40.75 3.08 -3.39
C SER A 120 41.12 4.40 -2.70
N ARG A 121 42.17 5.09 -3.15
CA ARG A 121 42.62 6.37 -2.58
C ARG A 121 41.67 7.54 -2.87
N VAL A 122 40.88 7.48 -3.94
CA VAL A 122 39.85 8.49 -4.25
C VAL A 122 38.61 8.26 -3.37
N LYS A 123 38.26 7.00 -3.10
CA LYS A 123 37.17 6.63 -2.18
C LYS A 123 37.45 7.10 -0.74
N GLU A 124 38.69 6.96 -0.26
CA GLU A 124 39.11 7.45 1.07
C GLU A 124 39.18 8.99 1.16
N GLY A 125 39.54 9.67 0.07
CA GLY A 125 39.60 11.14 0.02
C GLY A 125 38.21 11.81 0.07
N ILE A 126 37.20 11.15 -0.49
CA ILE A 126 35.80 11.60 -0.45
C ILE A 126 35.18 11.30 0.93
N MET A 127 35.40 10.11 1.48
CA MET A 127 34.92 9.69 2.81
C MET A 127 35.46 10.55 3.97
N ARG A 128 36.70 11.07 3.87
CA ARG A 128 37.28 11.92 4.93
C ARG A 128 36.88 13.40 4.86
N ARG A 129 36.24 13.86 3.77
CA ARG A 129 35.79 15.27 3.62
C ARG A 129 34.28 15.45 3.80
N SER A 130 33.50 14.37 3.82
CA SER A 130 32.04 14.41 4.06
C SER A 130 31.64 14.51 5.54
N LEU A 131 32.58 14.43 6.49
CA LEU A 131 32.31 14.57 7.93
C LEU A 131 32.25 16.03 8.44
N LEU A 132 32.36 17.05 7.56
CA LEU A 132 32.46 18.45 7.98
C LEU A 132 31.58 19.46 7.23
N TYR A 133 30.56 19.05 6.46
CA TYR A 133 29.57 19.97 5.89
C TYR A 133 28.18 19.68 6.48
N ARG A 134 27.93 20.22 7.68
CA ARG A 134 26.57 20.48 8.16
C ARG A 134 26.11 21.82 7.59
N SER A 135 24.90 21.80 7.03
CA SER A 135 24.05 22.93 6.66
C SER A 135 24.43 23.75 5.41
N MET A 136 23.37 24.03 4.63
CA MET A 136 23.26 24.86 3.42
C MET A 136 23.60 24.19 2.09
N VAL A 137 22.59 23.55 1.49
CA VAL A 137 22.47 23.46 0.03
C VAL A 137 21.14 24.08 -0.36
N ALA A 138 21.19 25.35 -0.80
CA ALA A 138 20.15 25.89 -1.68
C ALA A 138 20.32 25.21 -3.05
N GLY A 139 19.20 24.82 -3.67
CA GLY A 139 19.10 23.90 -4.81
C GLY A 139 20.21 24.02 -5.87
N VAL A 140 20.72 22.86 -6.30
CA VAL A 140 21.66 22.76 -7.42
C VAL A 140 20.85 22.43 -8.67
N LEU A 141 20.77 23.39 -9.60
CA LEU A 141 20.20 23.15 -10.93
C LEU A 141 21.24 22.39 -11.78
N VAL A 142 21.02 21.10 -12.01
CA VAL A 142 21.81 20.33 -12.96
C VAL A 142 21.05 20.31 -14.29
N CYS A 143 21.48 21.13 -15.24
CA CYS A 143 20.93 21.10 -16.60
C CYS A 143 21.94 20.39 -17.52
N CYS A 144 21.57 19.20 -17.97
CA CYS A 144 22.12 18.58 -19.18
C CYS A 144 21.10 18.78 -20.30
N GLY A 145 21.57 18.91 -21.54
CA GLY A 145 20.72 19.27 -22.70
C GLY A 145 19.41 18.48 -22.74
N MET A 146 18.30 19.23 -22.74
CA MET A 146 16.89 18.79 -22.72
C MET A 146 16.28 18.35 -21.37
N GLY A 147 16.77 18.85 -20.24
CA GLY A 147 16.00 18.86 -18.99
C GLY A 147 16.82 19.37 -17.81
N CYS A 148 16.25 20.25 -16.98
CA CYS A 148 16.82 20.59 -15.69
C CYS A 148 16.19 19.68 -14.64
N LEU A 149 17.00 18.88 -13.95
CA LEU A 149 16.55 18.14 -12.77
C LEU A 149 16.51 19.14 -11.60
N GLU A 150 15.32 19.37 -11.04
CA GLU A 150 15.21 20.04 -9.74
C GLU A 150 15.67 19.06 -8.66
N VAL A 151 16.89 19.26 -8.16
CA VAL A 151 17.36 18.56 -6.95
C VAL A 151 16.76 19.29 -5.76
N HIS A 152 15.55 18.88 -5.36
CA HIS A 152 14.99 19.30 -4.08
C HIS A 152 15.88 18.80 -2.94
N ALA A 153 16.17 19.70 -1.99
CA ALA A 153 16.80 19.29 -0.74
C ALA A 153 15.92 18.21 -0.11
N GLN A 154 16.52 17.06 0.20
CA GLN A 154 15.80 15.97 0.86
C GLN A 154 15.18 16.51 2.16
N PRO A 155 13.90 16.24 2.43
CA PRO A 155 13.26 16.69 3.66
C PRO A 155 14.05 16.16 4.87
N GLU A 156 14.04 16.91 5.98
CA GLU A 156 14.74 16.49 7.21
C GLU A 156 14.23 15.08 7.61
N PRO A 157 15.12 14.08 7.72
CA PRO A 157 14.69 12.71 7.92
C PRO A 157 14.18 12.53 9.35
N GLY A 158 12.86 12.40 9.49
CA GLY A 158 12.21 12.10 10.77
C GLY A 158 12.76 10.83 11.41
N GLN A 159 12.83 10.82 12.75
CA GLN A 159 13.33 9.69 13.52
C GLN A 159 12.25 9.12 14.42
N TYR A 160 12.00 7.82 14.35
CA TYR A 160 10.88 7.18 15.04
C TYR A 160 11.36 5.91 15.75
N ARG A 161 11.22 5.85 17.08
CA ARG A 161 11.41 4.57 17.79
C ARG A 161 10.12 3.76 17.71
N VAL A 162 10.13 2.62 17.04
CA VAL A 162 8.92 1.86 16.67
C VAL A 162 9.21 0.36 16.60
N TYR A 163 8.17 -0.46 16.47
CA TYR A 163 8.29 -1.84 15.99
C TYR A 163 8.27 -1.81 14.45
N PRO A 164 9.43 -1.90 13.77
CA PRO A 164 9.47 -1.87 12.31
C PRO A 164 8.75 -3.08 11.72
N LEU A 165 8.01 -2.88 10.63
CA LEU A 165 7.50 -4.01 9.85
C LEU A 165 8.67 -4.90 9.39
N PRO A 166 8.49 -6.24 9.33
CA PRO A 166 7.24 -7.00 9.53
C PRO A 166 6.93 -7.38 11.00
N ILE A 167 7.57 -6.76 12.01
CA ILE A 167 7.32 -7.10 13.43
C ILE A 167 5.86 -6.78 13.79
N ALA A 168 5.04 -7.83 13.96
CA ALA A 168 3.61 -7.70 14.23
C ALA A 168 3.30 -6.97 15.53
N SER A 169 4.10 -7.17 16.58
CA SER A 169 3.83 -6.63 17.91
C SER A 169 5.04 -6.74 18.84
N PRO A 170 4.97 -6.23 20.08
CA PRO A 170 6.01 -6.42 21.09
C PRO A 170 6.41 -7.87 21.35
N ASP A 171 5.50 -8.82 21.16
CA ASP A 171 5.77 -10.25 21.38
C ASP A 171 6.63 -10.86 20.25
N HIS A 172 6.73 -10.20 19.10
CA HIS A 172 7.39 -10.72 17.89
C HIS A 172 8.79 -10.14 17.65
N GLY A 173 9.17 -9.09 18.37
CA GLY A 173 10.47 -8.47 18.16
C GLY A 173 10.70 -7.21 18.98
N THR A 174 11.88 -6.62 18.79
CA THR A 174 12.32 -5.43 19.53
C THR A 174 12.11 -4.16 18.73
N ARG A 175 11.90 -3.04 19.42
CA ARG A 175 11.82 -1.72 18.78
C ARG A 175 13.16 -1.29 18.22
N ALA A 176 13.13 -0.55 17.11
CA ALA A 176 14.28 0.11 16.50
C ALA A 176 14.03 1.63 16.36
N LEU A 177 15.10 2.43 16.36
CA LEU A 177 15.04 3.85 15.99
C LEU A 177 15.31 3.95 14.48
N LEU A 178 14.26 4.18 13.70
CA LEU A 178 14.38 4.39 12.26
C LEU A 178 14.70 5.86 11.97
N THR A 179 15.45 6.12 10.90
CA THR A 179 15.76 7.48 10.43
C THR A 179 15.38 7.56 8.96
N GLY A 180 14.47 8.49 8.62
CA GLY A 180 13.96 8.68 7.25
C GLY A 180 13.31 7.45 6.63
N PRO A 181 12.30 6.81 7.27
CA PRO A 181 11.63 5.63 6.72
C PRO A 181 10.64 5.92 5.57
N ALA A 182 10.41 7.18 5.22
CA ALA A 182 9.47 7.56 4.17
C ALA A 182 9.94 7.11 2.78
N ASP A 183 9.01 6.59 1.98
CA ASP A 183 9.24 6.35 0.56
C ASP A 183 9.12 7.66 -0.23
N PHE A 184 10.14 8.05 -0.99
CA PHE A 184 10.12 9.35 -1.68
C PHE A 184 9.30 9.36 -2.97
N ASP A 185 8.88 8.20 -3.49
CA ASP A 185 7.96 8.15 -4.62
C ASP A 185 6.52 8.40 -4.13
N ALA A 186 6.11 7.71 -3.07
CA ALA A 186 4.79 7.84 -2.43
C ALA A 186 4.66 9.11 -1.56
N SER A 187 5.69 9.45 -0.80
CA SER A 187 5.77 10.58 0.15
C SER A 187 6.93 11.52 -0.22
N PRO A 188 6.85 12.26 -1.35
CA PRO A 188 7.98 13.03 -1.90
C PRO A 188 8.54 14.14 -0.99
N PHE A 189 7.75 14.60 -0.03
CA PHE A 189 8.14 15.61 0.95
C PHE A 189 8.27 15.06 2.38
N GLY A 190 8.31 13.73 2.52
CA GLY A 190 8.30 13.04 3.79
C GLY A 190 6.92 13.05 4.46
N TRP A 191 6.84 12.56 5.70
CA TRP A 191 5.57 12.34 6.39
C TRP A 191 5.03 13.54 7.18
N HIS A 192 5.74 14.67 7.19
CA HIS A 192 5.39 15.86 7.99
C HIS A 192 5.16 17.14 7.17
N ASP A 193 5.08 16.99 5.84
CA ASP A 193 4.66 18.03 4.90
C ASP A 193 3.19 17.82 4.49
N THR A 194 2.50 18.88 4.12
CA THR A 194 1.15 18.89 3.56
C THR A 194 1.00 19.81 2.35
N ASN A 195 1.98 20.66 2.06
CA ASN A 195 1.82 21.70 1.03
C ASN A 195 2.76 21.49 -0.18
N GLY A 196 3.65 20.51 -0.13
CA GLY A 196 4.61 20.22 -1.19
C GLY A 196 5.76 21.21 -1.26
N ALA A 197 6.04 21.95 -0.18
CA ALA A 197 7.23 22.75 -0.03
C ALA A 197 8.32 21.94 0.66
N SER A 198 9.57 22.34 0.43
CA SER A 198 10.69 21.69 1.12
C SER A 198 10.69 22.05 2.61
N GLY A 199 10.68 21.01 3.45
CA GLY A 199 10.69 21.12 4.90
C GLY A 199 9.40 20.60 5.53
N ALA A 200 9.45 20.26 6.80
CA ALA A 200 8.25 19.85 7.54
C ALA A 200 7.48 21.10 8.03
N GLU A 201 6.16 21.13 7.81
CA GLU A 201 5.29 22.10 8.49
C GLU A 201 4.98 21.69 9.92
N PHE A 202 4.90 20.39 10.17
CA PHE A 202 4.49 19.84 11.44
C PHE A 202 5.66 19.20 12.17
N THR A 203 5.88 19.61 13.41
CA THR A 203 6.82 18.94 14.33
C THR A 203 6.15 17.88 15.19
N ILE A 204 4.82 17.73 15.07
CA ILE A 204 4.00 16.67 15.68
C ILE A 204 3.72 15.55 14.66
N LEU A 205 3.10 14.46 15.11
CA LEU A 205 2.73 13.29 14.27
C LEU A 205 1.56 13.57 13.31
N ARG A 206 1.78 14.49 12.38
CA ARG A 206 0.85 14.95 11.35
C ARG A 206 1.60 15.26 10.06
N GLY A 207 0.99 14.92 8.93
CA GLY A 207 1.41 15.39 7.61
C GLY A 207 0.46 14.90 6.52
N ASN A 208 0.99 14.68 5.32
CA ASN A 208 0.20 14.47 4.11
C ASN A 208 -0.70 13.24 4.21
N ASN A 209 -0.20 12.13 4.76
CA ASN A 209 -0.89 10.85 4.69
C ASN A 209 -1.83 10.64 5.90
N ALA A 210 -1.46 11.20 7.06
CA ALA A 210 -2.15 10.93 8.32
C ALA A 210 -1.94 12.01 9.39
N TRP A 211 -2.87 12.06 10.34
CA TRP A 211 -2.74 12.75 11.62
C TRP A 211 -3.09 11.80 12.76
N VAL A 212 -2.13 11.58 13.67
CA VAL A 212 -2.31 10.74 14.87
C VAL A 212 -2.49 11.61 16.10
N TYR A 213 -3.52 11.30 16.90
CA TYR A 213 -3.82 12.02 18.14
C TYR A 213 -4.53 11.12 19.16
N VAL A 214 -4.54 11.55 20.43
CA VAL A 214 -5.31 10.91 21.51
C VAL A 214 -6.76 11.38 21.46
N ASP A 215 -7.70 10.46 21.62
CA ASP A 215 -9.15 10.74 21.77
C ASP A 215 -9.72 9.90 22.94
N ALA A 216 -9.21 10.12 24.14
CA ALA A 216 -9.59 9.36 25.32
C ALA A 216 -10.99 9.71 25.83
N ASP A 217 -11.52 10.88 25.47
CA ASP A 217 -12.86 11.33 25.87
C ASP A 217 -13.97 10.95 24.87
N ALA A 218 -13.61 10.28 23.76
CA ALA A 218 -14.50 9.73 22.75
C ALA A 218 -15.33 10.77 21.99
N ASN A 219 -14.80 11.97 21.83
CA ASN A 219 -15.50 13.08 21.17
C ASN A 219 -15.14 13.22 19.68
N ASN A 220 -14.24 12.37 19.15
CA ASN A 220 -13.68 12.42 17.79
C ASN A 220 -12.92 13.72 17.48
N THR A 221 -12.28 14.29 18.49
CA THR A 221 -11.42 15.47 18.37
C THR A 221 -10.13 15.23 19.16
N PRO A 222 -9.01 15.85 18.75
CA PRO A 222 -7.76 15.69 19.48
C PRO A 222 -7.83 16.25 20.91
N ASP A 223 -7.48 15.40 21.89
CA ASP A 223 -7.31 15.80 23.29
C ASP A 223 -6.10 16.72 23.52
N GLY A 224 -5.26 16.86 22.51
CA GLY A 224 -4.09 17.72 22.54
C GLY A 224 -3.31 17.67 21.22
N PRO A 225 -2.19 18.40 21.13
CA PRO A 225 -1.36 18.44 19.92
C PRO A 225 -0.64 17.11 19.64
N GLY A 226 -0.61 16.18 20.59
CA GLY A 226 0.20 14.96 20.53
C GLY A 226 1.68 15.21 20.84
N PRO A 227 2.53 14.18 20.72
CA PRO A 227 3.97 14.32 20.92
C PRO A 227 4.61 15.21 19.85
N ASP A 228 5.59 16.02 20.26
CA ASP A 228 6.33 16.96 19.43
C ASP A 228 7.81 16.55 19.37
N GLY A 229 8.30 16.25 18.17
CA GLY A 229 9.68 15.88 17.88
C GLY A 229 10.61 17.09 17.66
N GLY A 230 10.07 18.32 17.76
CA GLY A 230 10.78 19.56 17.52
C GLY A 230 11.23 19.73 16.06
N SER A 231 12.08 20.72 15.82
CA SER A 231 12.58 21.03 14.47
C SER A 231 13.44 19.92 13.86
N THR A 232 13.85 18.92 14.64
CA THR A 232 14.63 17.76 14.19
C THR A 232 13.79 16.51 14.02
N LEU A 233 12.47 16.58 14.24
CA LEU A 233 11.53 15.47 14.10
C LEU A 233 11.98 14.19 14.84
N GLN A 234 12.40 14.34 16.09
CA GLN A 234 12.90 13.23 16.90
C GLN A 234 11.80 12.66 17.82
N PHE A 235 11.17 11.58 17.38
CA PHE A 235 10.15 10.83 18.12
C PHE A 235 10.77 9.58 18.76
N ASP A 236 11.73 9.81 19.65
CA ASP A 236 12.47 8.76 20.37
C ASP A 236 11.90 8.53 21.78
N TYR A 237 10.70 7.95 21.86
CA TYR A 237 10.05 7.67 23.14
C TYR A 237 10.22 6.20 23.54
N LEU A 238 10.58 5.95 24.80
CA LEU A 238 10.66 4.60 25.37
C LEU A 238 9.26 4.01 25.56
N ALA A 239 9.19 2.68 25.51
CA ALA A 239 7.96 1.92 25.72
C ALA A 239 8.26 0.72 26.64
N SER A 240 7.32 0.45 27.54
CA SER A 240 7.31 -0.67 28.48
C SER A 240 5.92 -1.32 28.48
N PRO A 241 5.49 -1.92 27.35
CA PRO A 241 4.11 -2.41 27.16
C PRO A 241 3.71 -3.55 28.12
N TYR A 242 4.67 -4.16 28.81
CA TYR A 242 4.45 -5.26 29.76
C TYR A 242 4.37 -4.80 31.22
N THR A 243 4.73 -3.56 31.53
CA THR A 243 4.85 -3.10 32.92
C THR A 243 4.14 -1.78 33.19
N LEU A 244 3.79 -1.03 32.14
CA LEU A 244 3.11 0.26 32.23
C LEU A 244 1.77 0.21 31.50
N PRO A 245 0.72 0.90 32.01
CA PRO A 245 -0.56 1.03 31.31
C PRO A 245 -0.42 1.87 30.02
N PRO A 246 -1.31 1.71 29.03
CA PRO A 246 -1.23 2.42 27.76
C PRO A 246 -1.24 3.95 27.89
N THR A 247 -2.04 4.50 28.81
CA THR A 247 -2.16 5.94 29.10
C THR A 247 -0.88 6.59 29.63
N SER A 248 0.09 5.80 30.11
CA SER A 248 1.40 6.33 30.51
C SER A 248 2.45 6.29 29.38
N GLN A 249 2.06 5.85 28.19
CA GLN A 249 2.94 5.58 27.05
C GLN A 249 2.41 6.21 25.75
N GLU A 250 1.56 7.24 25.86
CA GLU A 250 0.86 7.89 24.74
C GLU A 250 1.80 8.29 23.60
N ALA A 251 2.93 8.92 23.93
CA ALA A 251 3.89 9.37 22.93
C ALA A 251 4.49 8.21 22.12
N ALA A 252 4.79 7.07 22.77
CA ALA A 252 5.32 5.89 22.09
C ALA A 252 4.25 5.14 21.28
N LEU A 253 3.01 5.07 21.79
CA LEU A 253 1.86 4.52 21.05
C LEU A 253 1.57 5.35 19.80
N ALA A 254 1.49 6.68 19.94
CA ALA A 254 1.23 7.59 18.83
C ALA A 254 2.32 7.49 17.77
N THR A 255 3.59 7.45 18.19
CA THR A 255 4.74 7.31 17.28
C THR A 255 4.67 6.00 16.49
N ASN A 256 4.28 4.90 17.14
CA ASN A 256 4.14 3.61 16.47
C ASN A 256 2.97 3.59 15.47
N ALA A 257 1.81 4.14 15.84
CA ALA A 257 0.67 4.26 14.94
C ALA A 257 0.98 5.15 13.72
N PHE A 258 1.68 6.27 13.93
CA PHE A 258 2.08 7.17 12.85
C PHE A 258 3.01 6.49 11.85
N TYR A 259 4.02 5.78 12.34
CA TYR A 259 4.91 4.99 11.51
C TYR A 259 4.15 3.92 10.70
N LEU A 260 3.29 3.14 11.36
CA LEU A 260 2.56 2.06 10.71
C LEU A 260 1.64 2.59 9.60
N VAL A 261 0.83 3.61 9.89
CA VAL A 261 -0.13 4.16 8.92
C VAL A 261 0.58 4.81 7.73
N ASN A 262 1.66 5.54 7.94
CA ASN A 262 2.45 6.09 6.84
C ASN A 262 3.17 4.98 6.04
N SER A 263 3.67 3.93 6.71
CA SER A 263 4.28 2.79 6.02
C SER A 263 3.24 2.05 5.17
N PHE A 264 2.02 1.87 5.66
CA PHE A 264 0.94 1.25 4.90
C PHE A 264 0.54 2.10 3.69
N HIS A 265 0.48 3.42 3.83
CA HIS A 265 0.29 4.33 2.70
C HIS A 265 1.37 4.11 1.64
N ASP A 266 2.64 4.19 2.03
CA ASP A 266 3.78 4.10 1.10
C ASP A 266 3.84 2.72 0.42
N ILE A 267 3.63 1.63 1.17
CA ILE A 267 3.52 0.27 0.64
C ILE A 267 2.38 0.19 -0.38
N LEU A 268 1.16 0.58 -0.01
CA LEU A 268 0.02 0.44 -0.90
C LEU A 268 0.14 1.32 -2.16
N TRP A 269 0.78 2.49 -2.06
CA TRP A 269 1.08 3.34 -3.21
C TRP A 269 1.97 2.60 -4.24
N GLN A 270 3.03 1.93 -3.78
CA GLN A 270 3.91 1.11 -4.62
C GLN A 270 3.21 -0.12 -5.22
N HIS A 271 2.13 -0.59 -4.58
CA HIS A 271 1.27 -1.67 -5.09
C HIS A 271 0.06 -1.19 -5.88
N GLY A 272 -0.02 0.12 -6.15
CA GLY A 272 -0.98 0.70 -7.06
C GLY A 272 -2.22 1.30 -6.41
N PHE A 273 -2.26 1.59 -5.11
CA PHE A 273 -3.28 2.47 -4.52
C PHE A 273 -2.75 3.90 -4.48
N GLN A 274 -2.84 4.57 -5.64
CA GLN A 274 -2.25 5.90 -5.86
C GLN A 274 -3.32 6.99 -5.77
N GLU A 275 -2.92 8.23 -6.00
CA GLU A 275 -3.78 9.41 -5.90
C GLU A 275 -5.00 9.30 -6.84
N VAL A 276 -4.80 8.81 -8.08
CA VAL A 276 -5.89 8.58 -9.04
C VAL A 276 -6.91 7.53 -8.59
N ASP A 277 -6.52 6.65 -7.67
CA ASP A 277 -7.39 5.61 -7.11
C ASP A 277 -8.07 6.07 -5.82
N GLY A 278 -7.87 7.32 -5.43
CA GLY A 278 -8.39 7.89 -4.18
C GLY A 278 -7.67 7.33 -2.96
N ASN A 279 -6.34 7.33 -2.97
CA ASN A 279 -5.57 7.17 -1.74
C ASN A 279 -5.80 8.33 -0.75
N PHE A 280 -5.22 8.24 0.44
CA PHE A 280 -5.47 9.20 1.51
C PHE A 280 -4.32 10.19 1.61
N GLN A 281 -4.51 11.41 1.12
CA GLN A 281 -3.52 12.47 1.11
C GLN A 281 -4.15 13.86 1.28
N GLU A 282 -3.55 14.72 2.10
CA GLU A 282 -3.92 16.14 2.18
C GLU A 282 -3.68 16.83 0.83
N ASN A 283 -2.57 16.51 0.17
CA ASN A 283 -2.16 17.08 -1.10
C ASN A 283 -1.67 15.98 -2.05
N ASN A 284 -2.35 15.86 -3.18
CA ASN A 284 -2.07 14.84 -4.20
C ASN A 284 -0.97 15.28 -5.19
N TYR A 285 -0.36 16.45 -4.98
CA TYR A 285 0.76 16.97 -5.79
C TYR A 285 0.46 17.04 -7.30
N GLY A 286 -0.81 17.23 -7.66
CA GLY A 286 -1.26 17.26 -9.06
C GLY A 286 -1.28 15.90 -9.77
N ARG A 287 -1.16 14.78 -9.04
CA ARG A 287 -1.15 13.41 -9.58
C ARG A 287 -2.54 12.83 -9.87
N GLY A 288 -3.61 13.57 -9.58
CA GLY A 288 -5.00 13.14 -9.78
C GLY A 288 -5.74 12.91 -8.46
N GLY A 289 -6.96 12.37 -8.53
CA GLY A 289 -7.83 12.20 -7.36
C GLY A 289 -8.25 13.50 -6.70
N THR A 290 -8.83 13.39 -5.51
CA THR A 290 -9.29 14.50 -4.68
C THR A 290 -8.59 14.46 -3.33
N GLY A 291 -7.63 15.36 -3.12
CA GLY A 291 -6.92 15.46 -1.83
C GLY A 291 -7.76 16.10 -0.72
N GLY A 292 -7.10 16.44 0.39
CA GLY A 292 -7.71 16.98 1.61
C GLY A 292 -8.25 15.89 2.53
N ASP A 293 -7.77 14.65 2.37
CA ASP A 293 -8.31 13.48 3.03
C ASP A 293 -7.28 12.58 3.76
N PRO A 294 -6.32 13.15 4.51
CA PRO A 294 -5.40 12.35 5.33
C PRO A 294 -6.19 11.52 6.34
N VAL A 295 -5.66 10.34 6.65
CA VAL A 295 -6.28 9.47 7.64
C VAL A 295 -6.16 10.06 9.05
N GLN A 296 -7.30 10.24 9.72
CA GLN A 296 -7.37 10.58 11.14
C GLN A 296 -7.20 9.31 11.97
N VAL A 297 -6.19 9.27 12.84
CA VAL A 297 -5.83 8.08 13.63
C VAL A 297 -5.98 8.41 15.11
N GLU A 298 -7.04 7.92 15.71
CA GLU A 298 -7.38 8.09 17.11
C GLU A 298 -6.75 6.96 17.93
N ILE A 299 -5.78 7.29 18.78
CA ILE A 299 -5.19 6.36 19.73
C ILE A 299 -5.83 6.52 21.11
N LEU A 300 -5.84 5.41 21.86
CA LEU A 300 -6.50 5.35 23.18
C LEU A 300 -7.96 5.81 23.10
N ASP A 301 -8.60 5.55 21.96
CA ASP A 301 -9.96 5.98 21.69
C ASP A 301 -10.92 5.49 22.80
N GLY A 302 -11.58 6.44 23.46
CA GLY A 302 -12.48 6.16 24.58
C GLY A 302 -13.76 5.45 24.18
N ALA A 303 -14.12 5.45 22.89
CA ALA A 303 -15.29 4.74 22.37
C ALA A 303 -15.03 3.25 22.13
N THR A 304 -13.76 2.83 22.00
CA THR A 304 -13.38 1.46 21.67
C THR A 304 -12.60 0.79 22.81
N THR A 305 -13.14 -0.31 23.33
CA THR A 305 -12.44 -1.21 24.27
C THR A 305 -12.45 -2.62 23.70
N ASN A 306 -11.31 -3.30 23.75
CA ASN A 306 -11.09 -4.62 23.12
C ASN A 306 -11.47 -4.62 21.63
N ASN A 307 -11.21 -3.50 20.95
CA ASN A 307 -11.56 -3.33 19.55
C ASN A 307 -10.66 -2.29 18.86
N ALA A 308 -10.69 -2.31 17.54
CA ALA A 308 -10.19 -1.27 16.65
C ALA A 308 -11.09 -1.21 15.42
N ASN A 309 -11.35 -0.03 14.87
CA ASN A 309 -12.21 0.11 13.72
C ASN A 309 -11.68 1.17 12.74
N GLY A 310 -12.11 1.09 11.48
CA GLY A 310 -11.82 2.06 10.45
C GLY A 310 -13.06 2.41 9.65
N SER A 311 -13.04 3.58 9.03
CA SER A 311 -14.15 4.08 8.22
C SER A 311 -14.50 3.15 7.07
N THR A 312 -15.80 2.93 6.84
CA THR A 312 -16.32 1.95 5.85
C THR A 312 -17.13 2.57 4.73
N ALA A 313 -17.13 3.91 4.65
CA ALA A 313 -17.80 4.67 3.60
C ALA A 313 -17.05 5.93 3.11
N PRO A 314 -15.72 6.15 3.33
CA PRO A 314 -15.09 7.38 2.89
C PRO A 314 -15.07 7.45 1.36
N THR A 315 -15.64 8.51 0.80
CA THR A 315 -15.46 8.88 -0.61
C THR A 315 -14.15 9.63 -0.80
N ASP A 316 -13.62 9.65 -2.01
CA ASP A 316 -12.44 10.46 -2.38
C ASP A 316 -12.61 11.93 -1.96
N GLY A 317 -11.57 12.53 -1.36
CA GLY A 317 -11.61 13.88 -0.77
C GLY A 317 -12.32 13.99 0.58
N SER A 318 -12.74 12.87 1.18
CA SER A 318 -13.28 12.83 2.55
C SER A 318 -12.37 12.04 3.47
N GLN A 319 -11.90 12.69 4.54
CA GLN A 319 -11.02 12.09 5.55
C GLN A 319 -11.61 10.78 6.09
N ALA A 320 -10.80 9.71 6.02
CA ALA A 320 -11.09 8.49 6.75
C ALA A 320 -10.61 8.61 8.19
N ARG A 321 -11.28 7.89 9.09
CA ARG A 321 -10.89 7.75 10.48
C ARG A 321 -10.63 6.30 10.84
N ILE A 322 -9.62 6.08 11.68
CA ILE A 322 -9.29 4.81 12.32
C ILE A 322 -9.21 5.04 13.83
N GLN A 323 -9.84 4.16 14.60
CA GLN A 323 -9.93 4.24 16.05
C GLN A 323 -9.26 3.03 16.69
N LEU A 324 -8.30 3.28 17.57
CA LEU A 324 -7.43 2.29 18.19
C LEU A 324 -7.59 2.31 19.71
N GLY A 325 -8.37 1.36 20.22
CA GLY A 325 -8.74 1.29 21.62
C GLY A 325 -7.72 0.59 22.54
N ILE A 326 -8.07 0.55 23.83
CA ILE A 326 -7.35 -0.22 24.86
C ILE A 326 -7.90 -1.65 24.92
N TRP A 327 -7.01 -2.62 25.14
CA TRP A 327 -7.32 -4.04 25.25
C TRP A 327 -6.98 -4.58 26.64
N THR A 328 -7.95 -5.26 27.25
CA THR A 328 -7.97 -5.59 28.68
C THR A 328 -7.74 -7.08 28.96
N ALA A 329 -7.21 -7.83 27.99
CA ALA A 329 -6.95 -9.26 28.15
C ALA A 329 -5.64 -9.55 28.93
N ALA A 330 -4.73 -8.58 28.98
CA ALA A 330 -3.48 -8.65 29.73
C ALA A 330 -3.52 -7.73 30.97
N ASN A 331 -2.56 -7.90 31.88
CA ASN A 331 -2.31 -6.97 32.98
C ASN A 331 -0.82 -6.59 32.99
N PRO A 332 -0.46 -5.31 32.78
CA PRO A 332 -1.35 -4.20 32.45
C PRO A 332 -2.04 -4.35 31.09
N ASP A 333 -3.09 -3.55 30.87
CA ASP A 333 -3.80 -3.47 29.58
C ASP A 333 -2.82 -3.10 28.44
N ARG A 334 -3.16 -3.47 27.21
CA ARG A 334 -2.34 -3.26 26.01
C ARG A 334 -3.00 -2.24 25.08
N GLY A 335 -2.20 -1.35 24.48
CA GLY A 335 -2.68 -0.37 23.49
C GLY A 335 -2.65 -0.95 22.07
N ALA A 336 -3.74 -0.80 21.31
CA ALA A 336 -3.85 -1.32 19.95
C ALA A 336 -2.77 -0.77 18.99
N SER A 337 -2.24 0.43 19.23
CA SER A 337 -1.21 1.06 18.38
C SER A 337 0.10 0.28 18.27
N TYR A 338 0.37 -0.68 19.16
CA TYR A 338 1.55 -1.56 19.08
C TYR A 338 1.31 -2.85 18.28
N ALA A 339 0.09 -3.13 17.84
CA ALA A 339 -0.26 -4.34 17.09
C ALA A 339 -0.44 -3.99 15.60
N ALA A 340 0.61 -4.20 14.81
CA ALA A 340 0.67 -3.83 13.40
C ALA A 340 -0.45 -4.49 12.58
N ASP A 341 -0.76 -5.75 12.88
CA ASP A 341 -1.88 -6.51 12.29
C ASP A 341 -3.25 -5.84 12.55
N VAL A 342 -3.51 -5.39 13.78
CA VAL A 342 -4.77 -4.74 14.15
C VAL A 342 -4.88 -3.34 13.56
N VAL A 343 -3.78 -2.58 13.52
CA VAL A 343 -3.74 -1.27 12.84
C VAL A 343 -3.93 -1.45 11.32
N ALA A 344 -3.28 -2.45 10.72
CA ALA A 344 -3.42 -2.78 9.31
C ALA A 344 -4.85 -3.18 8.94
N PHE A 345 -5.49 -4.04 9.74
CA PHE A 345 -6.88 -4.42 9.57
C PHE A 345 -7.80 -3.18 9.55
N ALA A 346 -7.58 -2.26 10.50
CA ALA A 346 -8.39 -1.06 10.63
C ALA A 346 -8.14 -0.05 9.49
N TYR A 347 -6.88 0.12 9.07
CA TYR A 347 -6.51 0.93 7.89
C TYR A 347 -7.12 0.38 6.61
N MET A 348 -7.04 -0.94 6.41
CA MET A 348 -7.54 -1.59 5.21
C MET A 348 -9.06 -1.50 5.08
N GLN A 349 -9.81 -1.23 6.16
CA GLN A 349 -11.26 -0.95 6.05
C GLN A 349 -11.54 0.29 5.20
N ALA A 350 -10.73 1.34 5.39
CA ALA A 350 -10.85 2.57 4.64
C ALA A 350 -10.34 2.38 3.19
N VAL A 351 -9.16 1.76 3.02
CA VAL A 351 -8.56 1.48 1.71
C VAL A 351 -9.50 0.65 0.84
N GLN A 352 -10.00 -0.47 1.36
CA GLN A 352 -10.89 -1.34 0.61
C GLN A 352 -12.17 -0.61 0.19
N THR A 353 -12.69 0.30 1.02
CA THR A 353 -13.86 1.10 0.64
C THR A 353 -13.56 2.04 -0.53
N ARG A 354 -12.37 2.64 -0.58
CA ARG A 354 -11.95 3.48 -1.71
C ARG A 354 -11.82 2.65 -3.00
N LEU A 355 -11.09 1.54 -2.93
CA LEU A 355 -10.84 0.67 -4.09
C LEU A 355 -12.12 0.03 -4.64
N LEU A 356 -13.04 -0.39 -3.77
CA LEU A 356 -14.33 -0.97 -4.18
C LEU A 356 -15.38 0.06 -4.60
N GLY A 357 -15.31 1.26 -4.03
CA GLY A 357 -16.39 2.23 -4.03
C GLY A 357 -17.26 2.18 -2.78
N SER A 358 -17.72 3.35 -2.35
CA SER A 358 -18.56 3.51 -1.15
C SER A 358 -19.90 2.77 -1.31
N GLY A 359 -20.25 1.98 -0.29
CA GLY A 359 -21.48 1.16 -0.27
C GLY A 359 -21.33 -0.25 -0.84
N CYS A 360 -20.14 -0.62 -1.34
CA CYS A 360 -19.86 -1.96 -1.84
C CYS A 360 -19.41 -2.94 -0.74
N GLY A 361 -19.55 -4.24 -1.00
CA GLY A 361 -19.10 -5.33 -0.13
C GLY A 361 -19.93 -5.53 1.15
N GLY A 362 -21.14 -4.95 1.21
CA GLY A 362 -22.06 -5.06 2.36
C GLY A 362 -22.94 -6.31 2.39
N ASN A 363 -22.85 -7.16 1.37
CA ASN A 363 -23.53 -8.44 1.29
C ASN A 363 -22.94 -9.47 2.27
N VAL A 364 -23.71 -10.51 2.63
CA VAL A 364 -23.33 -11.47 3.68
C VAL A 364 -22.30 -12.50 3.21
N ASP A 365 -22.28 -12.81 1.92
CA ASP A 365 -21.29 -13.70 1.29
C ASP A 365 -20.00 -12.96 0.85
N SER A 366 -19.72 -11.80 1.44
CA SER A 366 -18.68 -10.90 0.93
C SER A 366 -17.26 -11.34 1.30
N PRO A 367 -16.25 -11.19 0.38
CA PRO A 367 -14.84 -11.39 0.70
C PRO A 367 -14.27 -10.24 1.56
N ARG A 368 -15.07 -9.22 1.88
CA ARG A 368 -14.67 -7.97 2.56
C ARG A 368 -13.77 -8.19 3.76
N ILE A 369 -14.14 -9.06 4.70
CA ILE A 369 -13.32 -9.29 5.91
C ILE A 369 -12.03 -10.03 5.57
N GLY A 370 -12.08 -10.98 4.62
CA GLY A 370 -10.91 -11.77 4.23
C GLY A 370 -9.82 -10.92 3.58
N ASN A 371 -10.19 -9.91 2.78
CA ASN A 371 -9.23 -8.95 2.23
C ASN A 371 -8.48 -8.17 3.33
N LEU A 372 -9.20 -7.76 4.39
CA LEU A 372 -8.62 -7.02 5.52
C LEU A 372 -7.67 -7.89 6.32
N ASP A 373 -8.12 -9.09 6.65
CA ASP A 373 -7.35 -10.08 7.40
C ASP A 373 -6.11 -10.50 6.64
N PHE A 374 -6.22 -10.71 5.32
CA PHE A 374 -5.08 -11.06 4.49
C PHE A 374 -4.04 -9.94 4.44
N PHE A 375 -4.44 -8.69 4.22
CA PHE A 375 -3.51 -7.55 4.28
C PHE A 375 -2.82 -7.46 5.65
N ALA A 376 -3.60 -7.59 6.74
CA ALA A 376 -3.07 -7.57 8.09
C ALA A 376 -2.05 -8.70 8.33
N ALA A 377 -2.36 -9.92 7.91
CA ALA A 377 -1.45 -11.06 8.02
C ALA A 377 -0.18 -10.87 7.18
N LEU A 378 -0.32 -10.33 5.96
CA LEU A 378 0.78 -10.15 5.03
C LEU A 378 1.81 -9.14 5.53
N VAL A 379 1.36 -7.96 6.01
CA VAL A 379 2.28 -6.91 6.49
C VAL A 379 2.91 -7.24 7.85
N SER A 380 2.34 -8.19 8.58
CA SER A 380 2.78 -8.56 9.92
C SER A 380 3.48 -9.92 9.97
N ASN A 381 3.87 -10.50 8.83
CA ASN A 381 4.58 -11.78 8.76
C ASN A 381 5.93 -11.59 8.06
N ASP A 382 7.00 -12.00 8.74
CA ASP A 382 8.34 -12.09 8.16
C ASP A 382 8.46 -13.40 7.37
N PHE A 383 8.28 -13.34 6.05
CA PHE A 383 8.33 -14.52 5.18
C PHE A 383 9.73 -15.13 5.05
N THR A 384 10.77 -14.46 5.55
CA THR A 384 12.16 -14.98 5.55
C THR A 384 12.54 -15.65 6.87
N ALA A 385 11.87 -15.30 7.97
CA ALA A 385 12.08 -15.89 9.28
C ALA A 385 11.01 -16.93 9.67
N THR A 386 9.82 -16.90 9.06
CA THR A 386 8.77 -17.90 9.27
C THR A 386 8.73 -18.94 8.17
N THR A 387 7.91 -19.97 8.35
CA THR A 387 7.70 -21.04 7.37
C THR A 387 6.20 -21.22 7.17
N PRO A 388 5.74 -21.86 6.07
CA PRO A 388 4.32 -22.11 5.90
C PRO A 388 3.69 -22.95 7.03
N ALA A 389 4.49 -23.78 7.72
CA ALA A 389 4.05 -24.56 8.88
C ALA A 389 3.81 -23.70 10.14
N THR A 390 4.28 -22.44 10.16
CA THR A 390 4.11 -21.53 11.30
C THR A 390 2.71 -20.92 11.27
N PRO A 391 1.85 -21.16 12.28
CA PRO A 391 0.53 -20.54 12.34
C PRO A 391 0.62 -19.05 12.63
N HIS A 392 -0.21 -18.26 11.97
CA HIS A 392 -0.25 -16.80 12.10
C HIS A 392 -1.62 -16.33 12.62
N GLY A 393 -1.68 -15.97 13.91
CA GLY A 393 -2.89 -15.41 14.53
C GLY A 393 -2.85 -13.89 14.57
N LEU A 394 -3.99 -13.23 14.29
CA LEU A 394 -4.11 -11.77 14.39
C LEU A 394 -4.53 -11.32 15.79
N GLY A 395 -3.88 -10.27 16.30
CA GLY A 395 -4.16 -9.65 17.59
C GLY A 395 -3.66 -10.45 18.79
N THR A 396 -2.75 -11.41 18.59
CA THR A 396 -2.25 -12.30 19.66
C THR A 396 -1.68 -11.51 20.85
N PHE A 397 -0.92 -10.45 20.57
CA PHE A 397 -0.43 -9.54 21.61
C PHE A 397 -1.58 -8.90 22.38
N LEU A 398 -2.57 -8.30 21.72
CA LEU A 398 -3.66 -7.63 22.45
C LEU A 398 -4.51 -8.61 23.26
N LEU A 399 -4.60 -9.86 22.81
CA LEU A 399 -5.35 -10.95 23.44
C LEU A 399 -4.55 -11.73 24.50
N ASN A 400 -3.31 -11.32 24.80
CA ASN A 400 -2.43 -12.00 25.76
C ASN A 400 -2.18 -13.48 25.41
N GLN A 401 -2.01 -13.76 24.12
CA GLN A 401 -1.71 -15.09 23.59
C GLN A 401 -0.23 -15.19 23.20
N PRO A 402 0.35 -16.40 23.10
CA PRO A 402 1.67 -16.58 22.49
C PRO A 402 1.66 -16.14 21.01
N VAL A 403 2.85 -15.92 20.43
CA VAL A 403 3.02 -15.48 19.03
C VAL A 403 2.34 -16.40 18.00
N THR A 404 2.28 -17.70 18.27
CA THR A 404 1.56 -18.70 17.44
C THR A 404 0.14 -18.98 17.92
N GLY A 405 -0.41 -18.13 18.78
CA GLY A 405 -1.78 -18.24 19.29
C GLY A 405 -2.83 -18.10 18.18
N THR A 406 -4.06 -18.51 18.49
CA THR A 406 -5.19 -18.47 17.54
C THR A 406 -5.52 -17.04 17.05
N GLY A 407 -5.29 -16.04 17.89
CA GLY A 407 -5.71 -14.67 17.64
C GLY A 407 -7.22 -14.47 17.82
N ALA A 408 -7.79 -13.50 17.11
CA ALA A 408 -9.19 -13.10 17.22
C ALA A 408 -10.17 -13.93 16.37
N ARG A 409 -9.66 -14.83 15.52
CA ARG A 409 -10.47 -15.71 14.65
C ARG A 409 -10.65 -17.09 15.29
N THR A 410 -11.47 -17.94 14.69
CA THR A 410 -11.68 -19.32 15.17
C THR A 410 -10.43 -20.18 15.02
N TYR A 411 -9.64 -19.93 13.96
CA TYR A 411 -8.37 -20.60 13.67
C TYR A 411 -7.32 -19.54 13.27
N PRO A 412 -6.02 -19.75 13.57
CA PRO A 412 -4.97 -18.93 13.00
C PRO A 412 -4.83 -19.22 11.49
N TYR A 413 -4.23 -18.31 10.72
CA TYR A 413 -3.90 -18.59 9.32
C TYR A 413 -2.77 -19.61 9.26
N SER A 414 -2.97 -20.67 8.49
CA SER A 414 -1.99 -21.73 8.30
C SER A 414 -2.34 -22.50 7.04
N VAL A 415 -1.32 -22.90 6.28
CA VAL A 415 -1.51 -23.80 5.11
C VAL A 415 -1.82 -25.24 5.54
N ASP A 416 -1.58 -25.58 6.81
CA ASP A 416 -1.91 -26.88 7.38
C ASP A 416 -3.41 -26.94 7.75
N LEU A 417 -4.17 -27.75 7.03
CA LEU A 417 -5.61 -27.94 7.27
C LEU A 417 -5.92 -28.60 8.62
N ALA A 418 -4.96 -29.25 9.28
CA ALA A 418 -5.14 -29.74 10.65
C ALA A 418 -5.16 -28.59 11.67
N ILE A 419 -4.53 -27.46 11.34
CA ILE A 419 -4.49 -26.24 12.18
C ILE A 419 -5.64 -25.31 11.83
N ASN A 420 -5.86 -25.09 10.53
CA ASN A 420 -6.98 -24.30 10.03
C ASN A 420 -7.75 -25.10 8.98
N PRO A 421 -8.81 -25.82 9.38
CA PRO A 421 -9.62 -26.65 8.49
C PRO A 421 -10.68 -25.86 7.72
N SER A 422 -10.70 -24.52 7.81
CA SER A 422 -11.79 -23.71 7.24
C SER A 422 -11.86 -23.87 5.72
N THR A 423 -13.02 -24.21 5.21
CA THR A 423 -13.31 -24.33 3.78
C THR A 423 -14.64 -23.69 3.41
N TYR A 424 -14.94 -23.60 2.12
CA TYR A 424 -16.19 -23.08 1.61
C TYR A 424 -17.42 -23.93 2.00
N LEU A 425 -17.21 -25.17 2.47
CA LEU A 425 -18.25 -25.99 3.09
C LEU A 425 -18.80 -25.37 4.39
N ASP A 426 -18.00 -24.55 5.08
CA ASP A 426 -18.37 -23.93 6.36
C ASP A 426 -19.18 -22.63 6.19
N SER A 427 -19.40 -22.19 4.94
CA SER A 427 -20.04 -20.91 4.64
C SER A 427 -21.50 -20.83 5.13
N SER A 428 -22.27 -21.92 5.07
CA SER A 428 -23.71 -21.94 5.42
C SER A 428 -24.04 -21.57 6.86
N SER A 429 -23.06 -21.58 7.76
CA SER A 429 -23.21 -21.23 9.18
C SER A 429 -22.32 -20.06 9.61
N SER A 430 -21.62 -19.45 8.65
CA SER A 430 -20.59 -18.46 8.94
C SER A 430 -21.16 -17.06 9.14
N SER A 431 -20.63 -16.36 10.15
CA SER A 431 -20.74 -14.91 10.23
C SER A 431 -19.85 -14.24 9.18
N VAL A 432 -19.93 -12.91 9.02
CA VAL A 432 -18.99 -12.16 8.15
C VAL A 432 -17.52 -12.41 8.49
N TYR A 433 -17.19 -12.68 9.76
CA TYR A 433 -15.82 -13.05 10.17
C TYR A 433 -15.46 -14.49 9.85
N GLY A 434 -16.45 -15.40 9.84
CA GLY A 434 -16.27 -16.78 9.37
C GLY A 434 -16.02 -16.83 7.86
N MET A 435 -16.82 -16.07 7.09
CA MET A 435 -16.60 -15.88 5.65
C MET A 435 -15.22 -15.28 5.38
N GLY A 436 -14.84 -14.26 6.15
CA GLY A 436 -13.51 -13.67 6.09
C GLY A 436 -12.38 -14.65 6.39
N LEU A 437 -12.55 -15.52 7.39
CA LEU A 437 -11.57 -16.56 7.72
C LEU A 437 -11.37 -17.54 6.56
N ILE A 438 -12.44 -18.02 5.93
CA ILE A 438 -12.35 -18.92 4.76
C ILE A 438 -11.57 -18.25 3.63
N TYR A 439 -11.95 -17.03 3.28
CA TYR A 439 -11.36 -16.31 2.14
C TYR A 439 -9.89 -15.91 2.39
N ALA A 440 -9.58 -15.32 3.55
CA ALA A 440 -8.20 -14.99 3.93
C ALA A 440 -7.30 -16.22 4.03
N SER A 441 -7.84 -17.39 4.41
CA SER A 441 -7.06 -18.63 4.43
C SER A 441 -6.65 -19.07 3.02
N ALA A 442 -7.51 -18.88 2.00
CA ALA A 442 -7.12 -19.12 0.60
C ALA A 442 -6.05 -18.14 0.13
N LEU A 443 -6.16 -16.85 0.49
CA LEU A 443 -5.14 -15.87 0.15
C LEU A 443 -3.81 -16.11 0.88
N TRP A 444 -3.85 -16.62 2.10
CA TRP A 444 -2.67 -17.05 2.84
C TRP A 444 -1.96 -18.22 2.15
N ASP A 445 -2.72 -19.23 1.71
CA ASP A 445 -2.20 -20.35 0.91
C ASP A 445 -1.58 -19.84 -0.40
N LEU A 446 -2.20 -18.85 -1.06
CA LEU A 446 -1.67 -18.21 -2.26
C LEU A 446 -0.33 -17.52 -1.98
N ALA A 447 -0.24 -16.69 -0.94
CA ALA A 447 0.99 -15.97 -0.62
C ALA A 447 2.17 -16.94 -0.38
N TRP A 448 1.96 -18.00 0.41
CA TRP A 448 3.01 -19.00 0.64
C TRP A 448 3.33 -19.82 -0.61
N SER A 449 2.35 -20.13 -1.45
CA SER A 449 2.58 -20.79 -2.74
C SER A 449 3.48 -19.95 -3.65
N LEU A 450 3.22 -18.64 -3.73
CA LEU A 450 4.05 -17.71 -4.50
C LEU A 450 5.44 -17.57 -3.90
N VAL A 451 5.56 -17.46 -2.57
CA VAL A 451 6.85 -17.44 -1.89
C VAL A 451 7.64 -18.72 -2.16
N GLY A 452 6.98 -19.89 -2.19
CA GLY A 452 7.61 -21.14 -2.58
C GLY A 452 8.12 -21.15 -4.03
N GLN A 453 7.42 -20.48 -4.95
CA GLN A 453 7.77 -20.44 -6.36
C GLN A 453 8.86 -19.42 -6.71
N ILE A 454 8.77 -18.20 -6.18
CA ILE A 454 9.64 -17.08 -6.56
C ILE A 454 10.49 -16.52 -5.42
N GLY A 455 10.37 -17.09 -4.22
CA GLY A 455 11.07 -16.63 -3.01
C GLY A 455 10.34 -15.48 -2.30
N ALA A 456 10.74 -15.25 -1.05
CA ALA A 456 10.38 -14.05 -0.30
C ALA A 456 11.44 -12.96 -0.48
N SER A 457 11.01 -11.71 -0.38
CA SER A 457 11.88 -10.53 -0.33
C SER A 457 11.91 -9.86 1.05
N ASP A 458 10.83 -9.97 1.82
CA ASP A 458 10.57 -9.27 3.10
C ASP A 458 10.72 -7.74 3.01
N ASP A 459 10.67 -7.20 1.79
CA ASP A 459 10.59 -5.77 1.51
C ASP A 459 9.28 -5.52 0.78
N LEU A 460 8.22 -5.25 1.53
CA LEU A 460 6.91 -4.95 0.95
C LEU A 460 6.89 -3.60 0.21
N LEU A 461 7.90 -2.74 0.36
CA LEU A 461 7.93 -1.44 -0.30
C LEU A 461 8.45 -1.56 -1.74
N THR A 462 9.64 -2.14 -1.93
CA THR A 462 10.30 -2.20 -3.25
C THR A 462 10.61 -3.61 -3.75
N GLY A 463 10.31 -4.62 -2.92
CA GLY A 463 10.54 -6.03 -3.24
C GLY A 463 9.65 -6.58 -4.35
N ASN A 464 9.98 -7.80 -4.76
CA ASN A 464 9.29 -8.54 -5.80
C ASN A 464 9.09 -10.02 -5.43
N GLY A 465 9.09 -10.34 -4.12
CA GLY A 465 8.82 -11.68 -3.62
C GLY A 465 7.36 -12.10 -3.81
N GLY A 466 7.05 -13.34 -3.44
CA GLY A 466 5.69 -13.88 -3.51
C GLY A 466 4.67 -13.07 -2.72
N GLU A 467 5.08 -12.54 -1.56
CA GLU A 467 4.30 -11.63 -0.73
C GLU A 467 3.98 -10.32 -1.48
N ASN A 468 4.95 -9.73 -2.20
CA ASN A 468 4.70 -8.53 -3.02
C ASN A 468 3.74 -8.82 -4.16
N VAL A 469 3.94 -9.93 -4.87
CA VAL A 469 3.04 -10.35 -5.96
C VAL A 469 1.61 -10.50 -5.42
N SER A 470 1.45 -11.18 -4.28
CA SER A 470 0.15 -11.37 -3.66
C SER A 470 -0.53 -10.05 -3.26
N LEU A 471 0.23 -9.04 -2.82
CA LEU A 471 -0.30 -7.71 -2.49
C LEU A 471 -0.73 -6.94 -3.74
N ARG A 472 0.05 -6.97 -4.83
CA ARG A 472 -0.34 -6.34 -6.12
C ARG A 472 -1.61 -6.98 -6.67
N LEU A 473 -1.73 -8.30 -6.57
CA LEU A 473 -2.94 -9.02 -6.95
C LEU A 473 -4.13 -8.58 -6.09
N LEU A 474 -3.97 -8.48 -4.76
CA LEU A 474 -5.03 -8.00 -3.87
C LEU A 474 -5.50 -6.59 -4.25
N VAL A 475 -4.56 -5.64 -4.42
CA VAL A 475 -4.90 -4.24 -4.74
C VAL A 475 -5.65 -4.16 -6.07
N LEU A 476 -5.19 -4.83 -7.11
CA LEU A 476 -5.88 -4.82 -8.40
C LEU A 476 -7.22 -5.58 -8.35
N ALA A 477 -7.29 -6.73 -7.67
CA ALA A 477 -8.52 -7.49 -7.49
C ALA A 477 -9.60 -6.63 -6.80
N LEU A 478 -9.24 -5.84 -5.79
CA LEU A 478 -10.15 -4.91 -5.13
C LEU A 478 -10.70 -3.83 -6.08
N LYS A 479 -9.93 -3.39 -7.09
CA LYS A 479 -10.37 -2.39 -8.07
C LYS A 479 -11.34 -2.95 -9.11
N ILE A 480 -11.22 -4.24 -9.43
CA ILE A 480 -11.97 -4.86 -10.54
C ILE A 480 -13.11 -5.77 -10.07
N GLN A 481 -13.09 -6.25 -8.82
CA GLN A 481 -14.16 -7.09 -8.30
C GLN A 481 -15.51 -6.34 -8.31
N PRO A 482 -16.63 -7.05 -8.55
CA PRO A 482 -17.94 -6.41 -8.56
C PRO A 482 -18.32 -5.87 -7.18
N CYS A 483 -19.12 -4.80 -7.16
CA CYS A 483 -19.53 -4.12 -5.92
C CYS A 483 -20.23 -5.03 -4.90
N ASN A 484 -20.99 -6.03 -5.35
CA ASN A 484 -21.63 -7.03 -4.49
C ASN A 484 -21.00 -8.41 -4.69
N ALA A 485 -19.68 -8.48 -4.73
CA ALA A 485 -18.92 -9.72 -4.86
C ALA A 485 -19.26 -10.70 -3.73
N GLY A 486 -19.44 -11.97 -4.08
CA GLY A 486 -19.25 -13.06 -3.13
C GLY A 486 -17.81 -13.59 -3.16
N LEU A 487 -17.55 -14.70 -2.47
CA LEU A 487 -16.20 -15.27 -2.35
C LEU A 487 -15.62 -15.74 -3.69
N LEU A 488 -16.41 -16.35 -4.57
CA LEU A 488 -15.96 -16.80 -5.89
C LEU A 488 -15.75 -15.62 -6.85
N ASP A 489 -16.55 -14.57 -6.76
CA ASP A 489 -16.29 -13.32 -7.50
C ASP A 489 -14.92 -12.73 -7.10
N GLY A 490 -14.58 -12.80 -5.81
CA GLY A 490 -13.27 -12.41 -5.30
C GLY A 490 -12.12 -13.24 -5.88
N ARG A 491 -12.27 -14.58 -5.93
CA ARG A 491 -11.32 -15.48 -6.60
C ARG A 491 -11.12 -15.09 -8.07
N ASP A 492 -12.22 -14.87 -8.78
CA ASP A 492 -12.19 -14.57 -10.21
C ASP A 492 -11.53 -13.21 -10.47
N ALA A 493 -11.70 -12.24 -9.58
CA ALA A 493 -10.96 -10.97 -9.60
C ALA A 493 -9.46 -11.17 -9.40
N PHE A 494 -9.01 -12.12 -8.57
CA PHE A 494 -7.58 -12.46 -8.45
C PHE A 494 -7.03 -13.08 -9.75
N LEU A 495 -7.79 -13.97 -10.41
CA LEU A 495 -7.40 -14.53 -11.71
C LEU A 495 -7.32 -13.45 -12.80
N GLU A 496 -8.25 -12.50 -12.81
CA GLU A 496 -8.20 -11.38 -13.74
C GLU A 496 -7.03 -10.43 -13.43
N ALA A 497 -6.75 -10.16 -12.15
CA ALA A 497 -5.59 -9.37 -11.74
C ALA A 497 -4.27 -10.01 -12.19
N ASP A 498 -4.12 -11.33 -12.07
CA ASP A 498 -2.96 -12.08 -12.57
C ASP A 498 -2.81 -11.98 -14.08
N ASN A 499 -3.91 -12.10 -14.83
CA ASN A 499 -3.87 -11.88 -16.28
C ASN A 499 -3.41 -10.48 -16.65
N ASN A 500 -3.89 -9.46 -15.92
CA ASN A 500 -3.59 -8.06 -16.22
C ASN A 500 -2.17 -7.65 -15.82
N LEU A 501 -1.64 -8.16 -14.71
CA LEU A 501 -0.31 -7.78 -14.19
C LEU A 501 0.80 -8.70 -14.67
N TYR A 502 0.51 -10.00 -14.81
CA TYR A 502 1.51 -11.05 -15.00
C TYR A 502 1.17 -12.01 -16.14
N GLN A 503 0.20 -11.68 -16.99
CA GLN A 503 -0.17 -12.47 -18.17
C GLN A 503 -0.55 -13.92 -17.84
N GLY A 504 -1.15 -14.15 -16.66
CA GLY A 504 -1.62 -15.46 -16.24
C GLY A 504 -0.53 -16.35 -15.63
N GLN A 505 0.66 -15.79 -15.32
CA GLN A 505 1.80 -16.56 -14.82
C GLN A 505 1.49 -17.31 -13.52
N TYR A 506 0.62 -16.77 -12.66
CA TYR A 506 0.31 -17.35 -11.34
C TYR A 506 -1.07 -18.00 -11.27
N THR A 507 -1.71 -18.21 -12.43
CA THR A 507 -3.08 -18.73 -12.53
C THR A 507 -3.24 -20.08 -11.81
N CYS A 508 -2.25 -20.97 -11.90
CA CYS A 508 -2.34 -22.26 -11.22
C CYS A 508 -2.12 -22.15 -9.70
N ASN A 509 -1.30 -21.23 -9.20
CA ASN A 509 -1.17 -20.97 -7.77
C ASN A 509 -2.50 -20.47 -7.19
N ILE A 510 -3.17 -19.56 -7.90
CA ILE A 510 -4.47 -19.02 -7.51
C ILE A 510 -5.51 -20.15 -7.49
N TRP A 511 -5.63 -20.92 -8.58
CA TRP A 511 -6.57 -22.04 -8.61
C TRP A 511 -6.32 -23.05 -7.49
N ASN A 512 -5.07 -23.44 -7.25
CA ASN A 512 -4.74 -24.40 -6.20
C ASN A 512 -5.07 -23.86 -4.79
N ALA A 513 -4.72 -22.61 -4.50
CA ALA A 513 -4.97 -22.00 -3.19
C ALA A 513 -6.48 -21.91 -2.88
N PHE A 514 -7.28 -21.45 -3.85
CA PHE A 514 -8.73 -21.36 -3.69
C PHE A 514 -9.40 -22.75 -3.68
N ALA A 515 -8.99 -23.66 -4.56
CA ALA A 515 -9.54 -25.02 -4.61
C ALA A 515 -9.25 -25.80 -3.32
N ARG A 516 -8.07 -25.66 -2.70
CA ARG A 516 -7.73 -26.26 -1.39
C ARG A 516 -8.73 -25.87 -0.30
N ARG A 517 -9.30 -24.66 -0.40
CA ARG A 517 -10.31 -24.10 0.52
C ARG A 517 -11.74 -24.28 0.03
N GLY A 518 -12.00 -25.14 -0.95
CA GLY A 518 -13.34 -25.45 -1.44
C GLY A 518 -13.91 -24.43 -2.44
N MET A 519 -13.10 -23.50 -2.93
CA MET A 519 -13.45 -22.49 -3.94
C MET A 519 -12.89 -22.87 -5.32
N GLY A 520 -12.95 -24.16 -5.66
CA GLY A 520 -12.44 -24.74 -6.91
C GLY A 520 -13.29 -24.41 -8.14
N LEU A 521 -12.88 -24.96 -9.28
CA LEU A 521 -13.43 -24.62 -10.60
C LEU A 521 -14.94 -24.86 -10.69
N SER A 522 -15.44 -25.97 -10.13
CA SER A 522 -16.87 -26.30 -10.17
C SER A 522 -17.67 -25.80 -8.95
N ALA A 523 -17.09 -24.94 -8.11
CA ALA A 523 -17.78 -24.37 -6.95
C ALA A 523 -18.88 -23.39 -7.40
N GLU A 524 -19.96 -23.29 -6.63
CA GLU A 524 -21.10 -22.41 -6.91
C GLU A 524 -21.34 -21.47 -5.73
N GLN A 525 -21.55 -20.17 -5.99
CA GLN A 525 -21.73 -19.14 -4.96
C GLN A 525 -23.21 -18.86 -4.61
N GLY A 526 -24.16 -19.34 -5.42
CA GLY A 526 -25.56 -18.98 -5.22
C GLY A 526 -25.81 -17.47 -5.19
N SER A 527 -26.61 -17.01 -4.22
CA SER A 527 -26.96 -15.59 -4.02
C SER A 527 -26.04 -14.92 -2.99
N THR A 528 -25.50 -13.76 -3.34
CA THR A 528 -24.62 -12.98 -2.44
C THR A 528 -25.29 -12.49 -1.16
N SER A 529 -26.62 -12.54 -1.10
CA SER A 529 -27.45 -12.25 0.07
C SER A 529 -27.67 -13.45 1.01
N SER A 530 -27.04 -14.59 0.75
CA SER A 530 -27.16 -15.82 1.50
C SER A 530 -25.79 -16.49 1.58
N THR A 531 -25.48 -17.10 2.72
CA THR A 531 -24.28 -17.93 2.84
C THR A 531 -24.62 -19.42 2.76
N ALA A 532 -25.92 -19.77 2.70
CA ALA A 532 -26.42 -21.14 2.87
C ALA A 532 -26.60 -21.92 1.56
N ASP A 533 -26.42 -21.28 0.43
CA ASP A 533 -26.60 -21.79 -0.93
C ASP A 533 -25.29 -21.92 -1.71
N ASN A 534 -24.16 -21.67 -1.04
CA ASN A 534 -22.83 -21.96 -1.55
C ASN A 534 -22.61 -23.47 -1.67
N VAL A 535 -21.98 -23.90 -2.77
CA VAL A 535 -21.59 -25.29 -3.02
C VAL A 535 -20.08 -25.31 -3.24
N ALA A 536 -19.36 -26.02 -2.36
CA ALA A 536 -17.92 -26.15 -2.45
C ALA A 536 -17.49 -27.14 -3.54
N ALA A 537 -16.34 -26.86 -4.15
CA ALA A 537 -15.62 -27.79 -5.01
C ALA A 537 -14.11 -27.65 -4.81
N PHE A 538 -13.38 -28.73 -5.08
CA PHE A 538 -11.94 -28.81 -4.83
C PHE A 538 -11.14 -29.11 -6.12
N ASP A 539 -11.81 -29.07 -7.27
CA ASP A 539 -11.20 -29.29 -8.58
C ASP A 539 -10.52 -28.02 -9.11
N VAL A 540 -9.53 -28.22 -9.96
CA VAL A 540 -8.80 -27.16 -10.68
C VAL A 540 -8.88 -27.40 -12.19
N PRO A 541 -8.65 -26.38 -13.04
CA PRO A 541 -8.56 -26.59 -14.48
C PRO A 541 -7.53 -27.67 -14.84
N ALA A 542 -7.80 -28.44 -15.89
CA ALA A 542 -6.93 -29.53 -16.33
C ALA A 542 -5.50 -29.07 -16.65
N SER A 543 -5.30 -27.80 -17.05
CA SER A 543 -3.97 -27.21 -17.26
C SER A 543 -3.15 -27.02 -15.98
N CYS A 544 -3.79 -27.09 -14.81
CA CYS A 544 -3.17 -26.93 -13.51
C CYS A 544 -3.07 -28.25 -12.71
N SER A 545 -3.53 -29.38 -13.28
CA SER A 545 -3.59 -30.67 -12.58
C SER A 545 -2.24 -31.19 -12.10
N ASP A 546 -1.15 -30.84 -12.81
CA ASP A 546 0.21 -31.30 -12.51
C ASP A 546 0.90 -30.44 -11.44
N THR A 547 0.25 -29.32 -11.04
CA THR A 547 0.76 -28.37 -10.03
C THR A 547 0.02 -28.44 -8.71
N ILE A 548 -0.94 -29.38 -8.58
CA ILE A 548 -1.69 -29.63 -7.35
C ILE A 548 -0.68 -29.94 -6.24
N PHE A 549 -0.43 -28.94 -5.41
CA PHE A 549 0.32 -29.02 -4.16
C PHE A 549 1.75 -29.59 -4.24
N ALA A 550 2.51 -29.19 -5.26
CA ALA A 550 3.98 -29.33 -5.22
C ALA A 550 4.66 -28.43 -4.16
N ASP A 551 3.90 -27.87 -3.21
CA ASP A 551 4.36 -27.03 -2.10
C ASP A 551 4.69 -27.83 -0.83
N GLY A 552 4.24 -29.10 -0.74
CA GLY A 552 4.59 -30.01 0.35
C GLY A 552 3.64 -29.98 1.56
N PHE A 553 2.43 -29.43 1.41
CA PHE A 553 1.45 -29.25 2.50
C PHE A 553 0.16 -30.08 2.31
N ASP A 554 0.26 -31.20 1.59
CA ASP A 554 -0.87 -31.91 0.97
C ASP A 554 -1.68 -32.73 1.96
N VAL A 555 -2.78 -32.15 2.41
CA VAL A 555 -4.00 -32.94 2.69
C VAL A 555 -5.13 -32.24 1.95
N LEU A 556 -5.65 -32.87 0.89
CA LEU A 556 -6.97 -32.51 0.37
C LEU A 556 -8.03 -33.11 1.31
N PRO A 557 -9.05 -32.34 1.72
CA PRO A 557 -10.13 -32.87 2.56
C PRO A 557 -10.98 -33.95 1.88
#